data_AF-A0A3P3VWI3-F1
#
_entry.id   AF-A0A3P3VWI3-F1
#
_cell.length_a   1.000
_cell.length_b   1.000
_cell.length_c   1.000
_cell.angle_alpha   90.00
_cell.angle_beta   90.00
_cell.angle_gamma   90.00
#
_symmetry.space_group_name_H-M   'P 1'
#
loop_
_entity.id
_entity.type
_entity.pdbx_description
1 polymer ?
#
loop_
_entity_poly.entity_id
_entity_poly.type
_entity_poly.pdbx_seq_one_letter_code
_entity_poly.pdbx_strand_id
1 'polypeptide(L)'
;MSTMPAPDFPLEVLRGTIAQRYGLTVNEPQNLPGEYDRNLRFVDDQGRIWVAKISALQAVKAVGWQALLLDHLENATLDCDVPRILPALDGARHVAVSYDGKRGLLRVQSWVEGVPMRHAPVPGEQLLRSIGRVSAMLTSALADVEANSTPPRHHWLVEDSLNSFDTVVPELESEALAERLEPVRAAFAAIMPIIPTLPRSVVHQDLHDENLLVDPIAEEVVGVIDFNDSFNTVRVADLAVAGAYAMLRQDDPVAALAQVVTGYLQRRSLTADELAALLPMSAMRLAINAATWAVRSAESGEPYAEDRSKFTRPTLERLLDEGLDSASERLATLIKAAIDPAAVSLEGRRFVAAENSATGQVGDGTVFHYHEADNMVWADYAGGAIRRGRLIGTRNGAELDFRYVHLDNAGVTSTGHCTSTLEVDVRIRLHETWTWESKEGQGTSLLIELVD
;
A
#
# COMPACT_ATOMS: atom_id res chain seq x y z
N MET A 1 -19.97 -3.77 -0.28
CA MET A 1 -20.13 -4.71 -1.43
C MET A 1 -21.48 -5.42 -1.36
N SER A 2 -22.04 -5.85 -2.50
CA SER A 2 -23.17 -6.79 -2.48
C SER A 2 -22.65 -8.14 -1.96
N THR A 3 -23.21 -8.63 -0.87
CA THR A 3 -22.88 -9.94 -0.28
C THR A 3 -23.44 -11.12 -1.08
N MET A 4 -24.02 -10.88 -2.25
CA MET A 4 -24.59 -11.93 -3.07
C MET A 4 -23.52 -12.57 -3.94
N PRO A 5 -23.32 -13.90 -3.85
CA PRO A 5 -22.36 -14.60 -4.68
C PRO A 5 -22.75 -14.46 -6.16
N ALA A 6 -21.75 -14.39 -7.03
CA ALA A 6 -21.96 -14.32 -8.46
C ALA A 6 -22.74 -15.56 -8.95
N PRO A 7 -23.66 -15.37 -9.91
CA PRO A 7 -24.40 -16.48 -10.50
C PRO A 7 -23.47 -17.44 -11.22
N ASP A 8 -23.74 -18.73 -11.06
CA ASP A 8 -23.05 -19.77 -11.82
C ASP A 8 -23.61 -19.86 -13.23
N PHE A 9 -22.70 -19.94 -14.21
CA PHE A 9 -23.02 -20.04 -15.63
C PHE A 9 -22.34 -21.27 -16.21
N PRO A 10 -23.02 -22.06 -17.06
CA PRO A 10 -22.40 -23.19 -17.74
C PRO A 10 -21.16 -22.75 -18.53
N LEU A 11 -20.12 -23.58 -18.51
CA LEU A 11 -18.87 -23.29 -19.22
C LEU A 11 -19.10 -22.94 -20.70
N GLU A 12 -20.04 -23.60 -21.38
CA GLU A 12 -20.37 -23.31 -22.79
C GLU A 12 -20.90 -21.89 -23.00
N VAL A 13 -21.64 -21.34 -22.04
CA VAL A 13 -22.12 -19.95 -22.08
C VAL A 13 -20.94 -18.98 -21.93
N LEU A 14 -20.02 -19.29 -21.01
CA LEU A 14 -18.82 -18.48 -20.79
C LEU A 14 -17.90 -18.53 -22.02
N ARG A 15 -17.66 -19.72 -22.59
CA ARG A 15 -16.94 -19.93 -23.85
C ARG A 15 -17.53 -19.08 -24.98
N GLY A 16 -18.84 -19.19 -25.20
CA GLY A 16 -19.54 -18.44 -26.24
C GLY A 16 -19.45 -16.93 -26.03
N THR A 17 -19.64 -16.47 -24.80
CA THR A 17 -19.55 -15.04 -24.46
C THR A 17 -18.13 -14.50 -24.65
N ILE A 18 -17.11 -15.23 -24.20
CA ILE A 18 -15.70 -14.83 -24.32
C ILE A 18 -15.28 -14.80 -25.80
N ALA A 19 -15.62 -15.83 -26.57
CA ALA A 19 -15.33 -15.85 -28.01
C ALA A 19 -16.02 -14.70 -28.76
N GLN A 20 -17.31 -14.49 -28.51
CA GLN A 20 -18.08 -13.46 -29.20
C GLN A 20 -17.66 -12.04 -28.82
N ARG A 21 -17.34 -11.79 -27.54
CA ARG A 21 -17.14 -10.44 -27.01
C ARG A 21 -15.68 -10.03 -26.86
N TYR A 22 -14.76 -10.97 -26.74
CA TYR A 22 -13.32 -10.69 -26.59
C TYR A 22 -12.48 -11.30 -27.71
N GLY A 23 -13.06 -12.14 -28.57
CA GLY A 23 -12.31 -12.80 -29.65
C GLY A 23 -11.31 -13.84 -29.15
N LEU A 24 -11.51 -14.38 -27.94
CA LEU A 24 -10.64 -15.39 -27.34
C LEU A 24 -11.28 -16.78 -27.32
N THR A 25 -10.47 -17.79 -27.56
CA THR A 25 -10.81 -19.19 -27.28
C THR A 25 -10.48 -19.50 -25.81
N VAL A 26 -11.27 -20.36 -25.18
CA VAL A 26 -11.09 -20.80 -23.79
C VAL A 26 -10.57 -22.24 -23.81
N ASN A 27 -9.27 -22.44 -23.67
CA ASN A 27 -8.66 -23.77 -23.54
C ASN A 27 -8.27 -24.02 -22.08
N GLU A 28 -8.20 -25.29 -21.67
CA GLU A 28 -7.80 -25.70 -20.31
C GLU A 28 -8.50 -24.93 -19.16
N PRO A 29 -9.85 -24.84 -19.18
CA PRO A 29 -10.58 -24.06 -18.18
C PRO A 29 -10.40 -24.64 -16.78
N GLN A 30 -10.04 -23.79 -15.83
CA GLN A 30 -9.89 -24.16 -14.42
C GLN A 30 -10.61 -23.13 -13.54
N ASN A 31 -11.56 -23.60 -12.73
CA ASN A 31 -12.17 -22.76 -11.71
C ASN A 31 -11.15 -22.48 -10.61
N LEU A 32 -11.02 -21.21 -10.25
CA LEU A 32 -10.22 -20.76 -9.11
C LEU A 32 -11.14 -20.40 -7.94
N PRO A 33 -10.68 -20.55 -6.68
CA PRO A 33 -11.41 -20.09 -5.51
C PRO A 33 -11.77 -18.59 -5.60
N GLY A 34 -12.85 -18.21 -4.92
CA GLY A 34 -13.31 -16.82 -4.81
C GLY A 34 -14.49 -16.74 -3.86
N GLU A 35 -14.55 -15.68 -3.04
CA GLU A 35 -15.61 -15.48 -2.05
C GLU A 35 -16.91 -14.99 -2.71
N TYR A 36 -16.83 -13.92 -3.50
CA TYR A 36 -17.99 -13.30 -4.16
C TYR A 36 -18.01 -13.51 -5.68
N ASP A 37 -16.83 -13.41 -6.31
CA ASP A 37 -16.68 -13.61 -7.75
C ASP A 37 -16.43 -15.09 -8.08
N ARG A 38 -16.88 -15.50 -9.27
CA ARG A 38 -16.44 -16.76 -9.88
C ARG A 38 -15.27 -16.46 -10.80
N ASN A 39 -14.15 -17.15 -10.57
CA ASN A 39 -12.91 -16.95 -11.30
C ASN A 39 -12.63 -18.17 -12.19
N LEU A 40 -12.44 -17.95 -13.49
CA LEU A 40 -12.12 -19.00 -14.46
C LEU A 40 -10.79 -18.67 -15.14
N ARG A 41 -9.75 -19.45 -14.83
CA ARG A 41 -8.48 -19.42 -15.56
C ARG A 41 -8.64 -20.18 -16.88
N PHE A 42 -8.07 -19.66 -17.96
CA PHE A 42 -8.01 -20.35 -19.25
C PHE A 42 -6.80 -19.92 -20.08
N VAL A 43 -6.49 -20.70 -21.12
CA VAL A 43 -5.43 -20.43 -22.10
C VAL A 43 -6.08 -20.15 -23.45
N ASP A 44 -5.59 -19.16 -24.19
CA ASP A 44 -6.06 -18.92 -25.56
C ASP A 44 -5.28 -19.70 -26.63
N ASP A 45 -5.64 -19.57 -27.90
CA ASP A 45 -4.98 -20.30 -29.00
C ASP A 45 -3.53 -19.84 -29.25
N GLN A 46 -3.11 -18.72 -28.65
CA GLN A 46 -1.73 -18.22 -28.70
C GLN A 46 -0.91 -18.65 -27.47
N GLY A 47 -1.50 -19.44 -26.56
CA GLY A 47 -0.84 -19.87 -25.34
C GLY A 47 -0.82 -18.82 -24.22
N ARG A 48 -1.55 -17.70 -24.36
CA ARG A 48 -1.63 -16.67 -23.32
C ARG A 48 -2.63 -17.10 -22.25
N ILE A 49 -2.30 -16.85 -21.00
CA ILE A 49 -3.15 -17.20 -19.85
C ILE A 49 -3.99 -15.99 -19.46
N TRP A 50 -5.27 -16.25 -19.18
CA TRP A 50 -6.26 -15.25 -18.84
C TRP A 50 -7.09 -15.70 -17.63
N VAL A 51 -7.68 -14.73 -16.93
CA VAL A 51 -8.71 -14.97 -15.92
C VAL A 51 -9.99 -14.26 -16.32
N ALA A 52 -11.07 -15.01 -16.51
CA ALA A 52 -12.42 -14.44 -16.57
C ALA A 52 -13.01 -14.36 -15.16
N LYS A 53 -13.37 -13.16 -14.72
CA LYS A 53 -14.07 -12.93 -13.45
C LYS A 53 -15.54 -12.63 -13.71
N ILE A 54 -16.42 -13.36 -13.01
CA ILE A 54 -17.87 -13.18 -13.07
C ILE A 54 -18.35 -12.62 -11.74
N SER A 55 -19.05 -11.48 -11.80
CA SER A 55 -19.64 -10.80 -10.65
C SER A 55 -21.16 -10.72 -10.77
N ALA A 56 -21.85 -10.56 -9.64
CA ALA A 56 -23.27 -10.24 -9.61
C ALA A 56 -23.56 -8.89 -10.31
N LEU A 57 -24.72 -8.75 -10.95
CA LEU A 57 -25.09 -7.54 -11.69
C LEU A 57 -25.09 -6.27 -10.81
N GLN A 58 -25.40 -6.43 -9.53
CA GLN A 58 -25.43 -5.37 -8.51
C GLN A 58 -24.03 -4.81 -8.22
N ALA A 59 -22.97 -5.54 -8.56
CA ALA A 59 -21.58 -5.13 -8.35
C ALA A 59 -21.04 -4.18 -9.44
N VAL A 60 -21.87 -3.72 -10.39
CA VAL A 60 -21.41 -2.89 -11.54
C VAL A 60 -20.55 -1.69 -11.15
N LYS A 61 -20.87 -1.02 -10.03
CA LYS A 61 -20.05 0.11 -9.54
C LYS A 61 -18.66 -0.34 -9.06
N ALA A 62 -18.59 -1.46 -8.34
CA ALA A 62 -17.32 -2.02 -7.86
C ALA A 62 -16.47 -2.55 -9.02
N VAL A 63 -17.10 -3.22 -10.00
CA VAL A 63 -16.41 -3.66 -11.22
C VAL A 63 -15.89 -2.48 -12.03
N GLY A 64 -16.68 -1.42 -12.20
CA GLY A 64 -16.24 -0.21 -12.89
C GLY A 64 -15.11 0.51 -12.16
N TRP A 65 -15.16 0.55 -10.82
CA TRP A 65 -14.10 1.08 -9.99
C TRP A 65 -12.79 0.31 -10.16
N GLN A 66 -12.82 -1.02 -10.01
CA GLN A 66 -11.65 -1.87 -10.25
C GLN A 66 -11.07 -1.62 -11.65
N ALA A 67 -11.93 -1.50 -12.67
CA ALA A 67 -11.47 -1.25 -14.02
C ALA A 67 -10.74 0.08 -14.19
N LEU A 68 -11.25 1.13 -13.56
CA LEU A 68 -10.60 2.43 -13.53
C LEU A 68 -9.21 2.36 -12.90
N LEU A 69 -9.07 1.64 -11.80
CA LEU A 69 -7.77 1.49 -11.12
C LEU A 69 -6.75 0.73 -11.96
N LEU A 70 -7.16 -0.39 -12.57
CA LEU A 70 -6.26 -1.18 -13.40
C LEU A 70 -5.85 -0.44 -14.69
N ASP A 71 -6.77 0.32 -15.31
CA ASP A 71 -6.45 1.19 -16.44
C ASP A 71 -5.47 2.31 -16.05
N HIS A 72 -5.60 2.87 -14.83
CA HIS A 72 -4.68 3.87 -14.31
C HIS A 72 -3.28 3.27 -14.11
N LEU A 73 -3.21 2.11 -13.46
CA LEU A 73 -1.95 1.41 -13.17
C LEU A 73 -1.22 0.92 -14.43
N GLU A 74 -1.92 0.65 -15.54
CA GLU A 74 -1.28 0.27 -16.80
C GLU A 74 -0.35 1.37 -17.35
N ASN A 75 -0.61 2.63 -17.00
CA ASN A 75 0.20 3.78 -17.42
C ASN A 75 1.23 4.21 -16.36
N ALA A 76 1.24 3.56 -15.19
CA ALA A 76 2.19 3.84 -14.12
C ALA A 76 3.50 3.07 -14.34
N THR A 77 4.61 3.62 -13.82
CA THR A 77 5.86 2.87 -13.70
C THR A 77 5.79 2.03 -12.44
N LEU A 78 5.71 0.71 -12.59
CA LEU A 78 5.62 -0.25 -11.50
C LEU A 78 6.80 -1.21 -11.53
N ASP A 79 7.29 -1.57 -10.33
CA ASP A 79 8.35 -2.56 -10.11
C ASP A 79 7.79 -3.99 -10.02
N CYS A 80 6.46 -4.17 -10.09
CA CYS A 80 5.78 -5.47 -10.09
C CYS A 80 4.60 -5.48 -11.08
N ASP A 81 4.17 -6.67 -11.49
CA ASP A 81 3.02 -6.83 -12.37
C ASP A 81 1.68 -6.70 -11.62
N VAL A 82 0.68 -6.16 -12.32
CA VAL A 82 -0.72 -6.12 -11.88
C VAL A 82 -1.62 -6.62 -13.02
N PRO A 83 -2.84 -7.13 -12.73
CA PRO A 83 -3.75 -7.60 -13.78
C PRO A 83 -4.11 -6.45 -14.73
N ARG A 84 -4.01 -6.69 -16.03
CA ARG A 84 -4.49 -5.75 -17.05
C ARG A 84 -5.87 -6.17 -17.51
N ILE A 85 -6.83 -5.25 -17.53
CA ILE A 85 -8.15 -5.56 -18.11
C ILE A 85 -8.01 -5.65 -19.61
N LEU A 86 -8.47 -6.76 -20.17
CA LEU A 86 -8.66 -6.88 -21.60
C LEU A 86 -10.00 -6.23 -21.96
N PRO A 87 -10.03 -5.14 -22.76
CA PRO A 87 -11.29 -4.59 -23.24
C PRO A 87 -12.00 -5.59 -24.16
N ALA A 88 -13.33 -5.62 -24.10
CA ALA A 88 -14.12 -6.30 -25.11
C ALA A 88 -13.92 -5.65 -26.50
N LEU A 89 -14.34 -6.35 -27.56
CA LEU A 89 -14.20 -5.89 -28.95
C LEU A 89 -14.92 -4.55 -29.24
N ASP A 90 -15.89 -4.17 -28.40
CA ASP A 90 -16.58 -2.87 -28.44
C ASP A 90 -15.95 -1.81 -27.52
N GLY A 91 -14.82 -2.12 -26.87
CA GLY A 91 -14.10 -1.25 -25.94
C GLY A 91 -14.59 -1.32 -24.49
N ALA A 92 -15.68 -2.03 -24.19
CA ALA A 92 -16.21 -2.12 -22.83
C ALA A 92 -15.25 -2.88 -21.89
N ARG A 93 -15.12 -2.44 -20.64
CA ARG A 93 -14.29 -3.11 -19.61
C ARG A 93 -14.95 -4.31 -18.94
N HIS A 94 -16.26 -4.49 -19.17
CA HIS A 94 -17.01 -5.65 -18.74
C HIS A 94 -18.17 -5.87 -19.72
N VAL A 95 -18.69 -7.10 -19.78
CA VAL A 95 -19.87 -7.44 -20.59
C VAL A 95 -20.93 -8.12 -19.75
N ALA A 96 -22.20 -7.94 -20.10
CA ALA A 96 -23.27 -8.69 -19.47
C ALA A 96 -23.27 -10.13 -20.01
N VAL A 97 -23.39 -11.10 -19.11
CA VAL A 97 -23.66 -12.51 -19.43
C VAL A 97 -25.05 -12.86 -18.89
N SER A 98 -25.85 -13.58 -19.67
CA SER A 98 -27.21 -13.98 -19.28
C SER A 98 -27.49 -15.40 -19.73
N TYR A 99 -28.04 -16.21 -18.85
CA TYR A 99 -28.43 -17.59 -19.12
C TYR A 99 -29.49 -18.04 -18.12
N ASP A 100 -30.54 -18.71 -18.61
CA ASP A 100 -31.61 -19.28 -17.78
C ASP A 100 -32.17 -18.29 -16.73
N GLY A 101 -32.48 -17.06 -17.18
CA GLY A 101 -32.99 -15.99 -16.32
C GLY A 101 -31.96 -15.34 -15.37
N LYS A 102 -30.76 -15.91 -15.21
CA LYS A 102 -29.66 -15.32 -14.44
C LYS A 102 -28.89 -14.29 -15.25
N ARG A 103 -28.35 -13.28 -14.59
CA ARG A 103 -27.56 -12.19 -15.19
C ARG A 103 -26.36 -11.84 -14.32
N GLY A 104 -25.21 -11.63 -14.97
CA GLY A 104 -23.96 -11.26 -14.30
C GLY A 104 -23.10 -10.37 -15.19
N LEU A 105 -21.97 -9.93 -14.63
CA LEU A 105 -20.95 -9.15 -15.31
C LEU A 105 -19.71 -10.02 -15.50
N LEU A 106 -19.21 -10.11 -16.73
CA LEU A 106 -17.99 -10.83 -17.07
C LEU A 106 -16.92 -9.84 -17.50
N ARG A 107 -15.74 -9.94 -16.90
CA ARG A 107 -14.52 -9.23 -17.32
C ARG A 107 -13.39 -10.22 -17.52
N VAL A 108 -12.48 -9.92 -18.43
CA VAL A 108 -11.27 -10.72 -18.69
C VAL A 108 -10.04 -9.90 -18.28
N GLN A 109 -9.13 -10.52 -17.54
CA GLN A 109 -7.90 -9.92 -17.06
C GLN A 109 -6.69 -10.78 -17.46
N SER A 110 -5.54 -10.16 -17.70
CA SER A 110 -4.29 -10.88 -17.90
C SER A 110 -3.93 -11.69 -16.66
N TRP A 111 -3.30 -12.85 -16.88
CA TRP A 111 -2.65 -13.58 -15.80
C TRP A 111 -1.44 -12.78 -15.28
N VAL A 112 -1.19 -12.87 -13.98
CA VAL A 112 -0.01 -12.32 -13.33
C VAL A 112 0.81 -13.49 -12.82
N GLU A 113 2.07 -13.58 -13.25
CA GLU A 113 2.95 -14.67 -12.87
C GLU A 113 3.51 -14.50 -11.46
N GLY A 114 3.80 -15.61 -10.79
CA GLY A 114 4.39 -15.64 -9.46
C GLY A 114 3.71 -16.65 -8.52
N VAL A 115 4.30 -16.86 -7.35
CA VAL A 115 3.78 -17.78 -6.33
C VAL A 115 3.10 -16.95 -5.25
N PRO A 116 1.83 -17.22 -4.87
CA PRO A 116 1.23 -16.55 -3.72
C PRO A 116 2.11 -16.72 -2.47
N MET A 117 2.39 -15.62 -1.76
CA MET A 117 3.32 -15.60 -0.61
C MET A 117 3.00 -16.68 0.43
N ARG A 118 1.72 -17.00 0.62
CA ARG A 118 1.25 -18.07 1.50
C ARG A 118 1.82 -19.44 1.16
N HIS A 119 1.99 -19.71 -0.14
CA HIS A 119 2.52 -20.97 -0.68
C HIS A 119 4.04 -20.94 -0.89
N ALA A 120 4.67 -19.79 -0.74
CA ALA A 120 6.12 -19.65 -0.74
C ALA A 120 6.73 -20.05 0.63
N PRO A 121 8.06 -20.29 0.71
CA PRO A 121 8.78 -20.36 1.97
C PRO A 121 8.51 -19.15 2.88
N VAL A 122 8.86 -19.27 4.17
CA VAL A 122 8.73 -18.15 5.12
C VAL A 122 9.56 -16.97 4.58
N PRO A 123 8.98 -15.76 4.45
CA PRO A 123 9.70 -14.61 3.91
C PRO A 123 10.96 -14.27 4.71
N GLY A 124 12.10 -14.14 4.02
CA GLY A 124 13.31 -13.54 4.58
C GLY A 124 13.24 -12.00 4.56
N GLU A 125 14.27 -11.35 5.11
CA GLU A 125 14.30 -9.89 5.24
C GLU A 125 14.18 -9.15 3.91
N GLN A 126 14.76 -9.70 2.83
CA GLN A 126 14.69 -9.08 1.51
C GLN A 126 13.25 -9.03 0.99
N LEU A 127 12.52 -10.15 1.08
CA LEU A 127 11.12 -10.21 0.67
C LEU A 127 10.24 -9.31 1.55
N LEU A 128 10.49 -9.27 2.86
CA LEU A 128 9.77 -8.36 3.76
C LEU A 128 9.95 -6.89 3.36
N ARG A 129 11.17 -6.47 3.03
CA ARG A 129 11.43 -5.11 2.50
C ARG A 129 10.77 -4.90 1.14
N SER A 130 10.74 -5.91 0.27
CA SER A 130 10.06 -5.85 -1.03
C SER A 130 8.57 -5.59 -0.89
N ILE A 131 7.89 -6.26 0.05
CA ILE A 131 6.47 -6.02 0.38
C ILE A 131 6.23 -4.56 0.73
N GLY A 132 7.09 -3.99 1.58
CA GLY A 132 7.04 -2.57 1.95
C GLY A 132 7.19 -1.64 0.75
N ARG A 133 8.18 -1.89 -0.10
CA ARG A 133 8.42 -1.10 -1.32
C ARG A 133 7.21 -1.14 -2.26
N VAL A 134 6.63 -2.32 -2.48
CA VAL A 134 5.44 -2.49 -3.34
C VAL A 134 4.22 -1.78 -2.77
N SER A 135 3.99 -1.85 -1.45
CA SER A 135 2.93 -1.08 -0.79
C SER A 135 3.10 0.43 -1.01
N ALA A 136 4.30 0.96 -0.81
CA ALA A 136 4.60 2.38 -1.05
C ALA A 136 4.41 2.77 -2.53
N MET A 137 4.90 1.92 -3.45
CA MET A 137 4.77 2.12 -4.89
C MET A 137 3.30 2.19 -5.32
N LEU A 138 2.46 1.23 -4.90
CA LEU A 138 1.03 1.24 -5.22
C LEU A 138 0.33 2.46 -4.65
N THR A 139 0.63 2.81 -3.39
CA THR A 139 0.07 4.02 -2.77
C THR A 139 0.43 5.28 -3.56
N SER A 140 1.64 5.35 -4.12
CA SER A 140 2.07 6.49 -4.93
C SER A 140 1.45 6.48 -6.32
N ALA A 141 1.40 5.32 -6.96
CA ALA A 141 0.80 5.13 -8.28
C ALA A 141 -0.72 5.38 -8.29
N LEU A 142 -1.39 5.30 -7.14
CA LEU A 142 -2.83 5.54 -7.01
C LEU A 142 -3.17 6.90 -6.38
N ALA A 143 -2.17 7.72 -6.04
CA ALA A 143 -2.38 8.98 -5.33
C ALA A 143 -3.23 10.01 -6.10
N ASP A 144 -3.10 10.01 -7.44
CA ASP A 144 -3.79 10.96 -8.33
C ASP A 144 -5.15 10.45 -8.83
N VAL A 145 -5.60 9.26 -8.38
CA VAL A 145 -6.90 8.73 -8.77
C VAL A 145 -8.03 9.52 -8.13
N GLU A 146 -8.90 10.11 -8.95
CA GLU A 146 -10.09 10.80 -8.47
C GLU A 146 -11.06 9.84 -7.76
N ALA A 147 -11.32 10.08 -6.48
CA ALA A 147 -12.21 9.25 -5.65
C ALA A 147 -13.71 9.43 -5.92
N ASN A 148 -14.08 10.11 -7.01
CA ASN A 148 -15.46 10.48 -7.36
C ASN A 148 -16.36 9.27 -7.64
N SER A 149 -15.78 8.07 -7.83
CA SER A 149 -16.49 6.82 -8.14
C SER A 149 -16.25 5.69 -7.12
N THR A 150 -15.87 6.03 -5.88
CA THR A 150 -15.55 5.04 -4.84
C THR A 150 -16.74 4.08 -4.60
N PRO A 151 -16.52 2.76 -4.52
CA PRO A 151 -17.57 1.78 -4.29
C PRO A 151 -18.19 1.94 -2.89
N PRO A 152 -19.31 1.23 -2.58
CA PRO A 152 -19.86 1.21 -1.23
C PRO A 152 -18.84 0.66 -0.23
N ARG A 153 -18.82 1.24 0.98
CA ARG A 153 -18.02 0.77 2.12
C ARG A 153 -18.22 -0.72 2.39
N HIS A 154 -17.20 -1.37 2.96
CA HIS A 154 -17.21 -2.78 3.37
C HIS A 154 -16.57 -2.93 4.75
N HIS A 155 -16.87 -4.03 5.45
CA HIS A 155 -16.51 -4.20 6.87
C HIS A 155 -14.99 -4.31 7.12
N TRP A 156 -14.20 -4.61 6.09
CA TRP A 156 -12.73 -4.67 6.18
C TRP A 156 -12.05 -3.30 6.13
N LEU A 157 -12.79 -2.20 5.92
CA LEU A 157 -12.20 -0.87 5.98
C LEU A 157 -11.66 -0.58 7.39
N VAL A 158 -10.47 0.01 7.45
CA VAL A 158 -9.82 0.34 8.73
C VAL A 158 -10.70 1.22 9.63
N GLU A 159 -11.38 2.20 9.05
CA GLU A 159 -12.34 3.07 9.75
C GLU A 159 -13.54 2.31 10.34
N ASP A 160 -13.90 1.15 9.77
CA ASP A 160 -15.02 0.31 10.22
C ASP A 160 -14.55 -0.84 11.14
N SER A 161 -13.24 -0.96 11.42
CA SER A 161 -12.65 -2.13 12.08
C SER A 161 -13.12 -2.36 13.52
N LEU A 162 -13.34 -1.30 14.32
CA LEU A 162 -13.93 -1.46 15.66
C LEU A 162 -15.34 -2.05 15.59
N ASN A 163 -16.17 -1.52 14.69
CA ASN A 163 -17.53 -2.03 14.53
C ASN A 163 -17.51 -3.49 14.07
N SER A 164 -16.62 -3.84 13.15
CA SER A 164 -16.44 -5.21 12.66
C SER A 164 -15.99 -6.15 13.78
N PHE A 165 -15.03 -5.72 14.62
CA PHE A 165 -14.61 -6.45 15.80
C PHE A 165 -15.76 -6.66 16.80
N ASP A 166 -16.46 -5.58 17.14
CA ASP A 166 -17.58 -5.57 18.10
C ASP A 166 -18.79 -6.35 17.59
N THR A 167 -18.85 -6.65 16.29
CA THR A 167 -19.87 -7.52 15.68
C THR A 167 -19.44 -8.99 15.73
N VAL A 168 -18.20 -9.30 15.37
CA VAL A 168 -17.77 -10.71 15.18
C VAL A 168 -17.31 -11.39 16.46
N VAL A 169 -16.70 -10.66 17.39
CA VAL A 169 -16.13 -11.24 18.62
C VAL A 169 -17.21 -11.79 19.56
N PRO A 170 -18.38 -11.15 19.73
CA PRO A 170 -19.47 -11.74 20.53
C PRO A 170 -20.03 -13.07 19.99
N GLU A 171 -19.83 -13.36 18.70
CA GLU A 171 -20.27 -14.62 18.07
C GLU A 171 -19.27 -15.77 18.28
N LEU A 172 -18.11 -15.52 18.92
CA LEU A 172 -17.14 -16.57 19.22
C LEU A 172 -17.67 -17.51 20.29
N GLU A 173 -17.58 -18.82 20.03
CA GLU A 173 -17.88 -19.84 21.04
C GLU A 173 -16.88 -19.83 22.23
N SER A 174 -15.65 -19.34 22.00
CA SER A 174 -14.58 -19.33 22.99
C SER A 174 -14.49 -17.99 23.71
N GLU A 175 -15.02 -17.93 24.94
CA GLU A 175 -14.91 -16.76 25.82
C GLU A 175 -13.46 -16.40 26.13
N ALA A 176 -12.60 -17.40 26.36
CA ALA A 176 -11.16 -17.17 26.57
C ALA A 176 -10.47 -16.51 25.37
N LEU A 177 -10.88 -16.84 24.13
CA LEU A 177 -10.36 -16.16 22.94
C LEU A 177 -10.89 -14.72 22.86
N ALA A 178 -12.17 -14.50 23.13
CA ALA A 178 -12.76 -13.17 23.14
C ALA A 178 -12.04 -12.25 24.15
N GLU A 179 -11.83 -12.71 25.38
CA GLU A 179 -11.04 -11.99 26.40
C GLU A 179 -9.60 -11.73 25.95
N ARG A 180 -8.97 -12.70 25.28
CA ARG A 180 -7.59 -12.56 24.80
C ARG A 180 -7.43 -11.49 23.72
N LEU A 181 -8.49 -11.20 22.95
CA LEU A 181 -8.48 -10.19 21.89
C LEU A 181 -8.79 -8.77 22.38
N GLU A 182 -9.29 -8.57 23.60
CA GLU A 182 -9.65 -7.25 24.13
C GLU A 182 -8.48 -6.24 24.13
N PRO A 183 -7.22 -6.62 24.41
CA PRO A 183 -6.08 -5.69 24.27
C PRO A 183 -5.93 -5.14 22.84
N VAL A 184 -6.24 -5.93 21.80
CA VAL A 184 -6.22 -5.46 20.40
C VAL A 184 -7.28 -4.38 20.19
N ARG A 185 -8.49 -4.63 20.70
CA ARG A 185 -9.59 -3.68 20.65
C ARG A 185 -9.24 -2.37 21.35
N ALA A 186 -8.67 -2.45 22.55
CA ALA A 186 -8.25 -1.29 23.33
C ALA A 186 -7.16 -0.46 22.61
N ALA A 187 -6.12 -1.13 22.10
CA ALA A 187 -5.04 -0.46 21.35
C ALA A 187 -5.57 0.23 20.08
N PHE A 188 -6.48 -0.41 19.34
CA PHE A 188 -7.08 0.20 18.17
C PHE A 188 -8.01 1.36 18.54
N ALA A 189 -8.80 1.24 19.61
CA ALA A 189 -9.65 2.32 20.10
C ALA A 189 -8.84 3.58 20.49
N ALA A 190 -7.62 3.41 20.99
CA ALA A 190 -6.73 4.51 21.33
C ALA A 190 -6.29 5.34 20.11
N ILE A 191 -6.15 4.73 18.93
CA ILE A 191 -5.77 5.43 17.69
C ILE A 191 -6.97 5.97 16.89
N MET A 192 -8.20 5.56 17.22
CA MET A 192 -9.40 6.05 16.50
C MET A 192 -9.50 7.58 16.38
N PRO A 193 -9.15 8.40 17.39
CA PRO A 193 -9.22 9.85 17.28
C PRO A 193 -8.28 10.46 16.22
N ILE A 194 -7.15 9.80 15.90
CA ILE A 194 -6.17 10.29 14.93
C ILE A 194 -6.45 9.79 13.50
N ILE A 195 -7.19 8.69 13.32
CA ILE A 195 -7.48 8.12 12.00
C ILE A 195 -8.05 9.16 11.02
N PRO A 196 -9.03 10.02 11.39
CA PRO A 196 -9.57 11.03 10.47
C PRO A 196 -8.57 12.09 10.01
N THR A 197 -7.44 12.27 10.73
CA THR A 197 -6.41 13.27 10.39
C THR A 197 -5.26 12.69 9.60
N LEU A 198 -5.21 11.37 9.40
CA LEU A 198 -4.15 10.71 8.64
C LEU A 198 -4.28 11.04 7.13
N PRO A 199 -3.14 11.14 6.41
CA PRO A 199 -3.12 11.26 4.96
C PRO A 199 -3.98 10.19 4.26
N ARG A 200 -4.65 10.57 3.17
CA ARG A 200 -5.56 9.69 2.43
C ARG A 200 -5.11 9.47 1.00
N SER A 201 -5.40 8.29 0.48
CA SER A 201 -5.16 7.90 -0.90
C SER A 201 -6.13 6.80 -1.30
N VAL A 202 -6.31 6.59 -2.59
CA VAL A 202 -6.77 5.27 -3.06
C VAL A 202 -5.66 4.27 -2.73
N VAL A 203 -6.06 3.17 -2.09
CA VAL A 203 -5.18 2.08 -1.66
C VAL A 203 -5.82 0.73 -2.00
N HIS A 204 -5.03 -0.34 -2.02
CA HIS A 204 -5.48 -1.68 -2.38
C HIS A 204 -6.45 -2.30 -1.35
N GLN A 205 -6.24 -2.04 -0.05
CA GLN A 205 -6.94 -2.57 1.14
C GLN A 205 -6.80 -4.08 1.43
N ASP A 206 -6.09 -4.82 0.60
CA ASP A 206 -6.10 -6.29 0.69
C ASP A 206 -4.79 -6.94 0.21
N LEU A 207 -3.66 -6.32 0.58
CA LEU A 207 -2.31 -6.84 0.32
C LEU A 207 -1.96 -8.03 1.24
N HIS A 208 -2.82 -9.05 1.27
CA HIS A 208 -2.60 -10.25 2.07
C HIS A 208 -1.77 -11.32 1.34
N ASP A 209 -1.37 -12.37 2.04
CA ASP A 209 -0.44 -13.40 1.57
C ASP A 209 -0.92 -14.28 0.38
N GLU A 210 -2.19 -14.24 0.01
CA GLU A 210 -2.70 -14.85 -1.23
C GLU A 210 -2.72 -13.88 -2.43
N ASN A 211 -2.67 -12.56 -2.18
CA ASN A 211 -2.77 -11.53 -3.23
C ASN A 211 -1.41 -10.93 -3.59
N LEU A 212 -0.40 -11.15 -2.75
CA LEU A 212 1.00 -10.86 -3.04
C LEU A 212 1.64 -12.08 -3.70
N LEU A 213 2.02 -11.93 -4.97
CA LEU A 213 2.75 -12.93 -5.73
C LEU A 213 4.25 -12.64 -5.64
N VAL A 214 5.03 -13.66 -5.33
CA VAL A 214 6.47 -13.54 -5.03
C VAL A 214 7.28 -14.45 -5.93
N ASP A 215 8.51 -14.04 -6.20
CA ASP A 215 9.59 -14.93 -6.61
C ASP A 215 10.36 -15.36 -5.35
N PRO A 216 10.24 -16.62 -4.91
CA PRO A 216 10.87 -17.09 -3.68
C PRO A 216 12.39 -17.24 -3.80
N ILE A 217 12.96 -17.22 -5.01
CA ILE A 217 14.41 -17.29 -5.22
C ILE A 217 15.00 -15.89 -5.17
N ALA A 218 14.36 -14.93 -5.86
CA ALA A 218 14.80 -13.54 -5.83
C ALA A 218 14.45 -12.83 -4.51
N GLU A 219 13.54 -13.39 -3.72
CA GLU A 219 12.95 -12.77 -2.54
C GLU A 219 12.33 -11.39 -2.85
N GLU A 220 11.58 -11.32 -3.94
CA GLU A 220 10.90 -10.10 -4.37
C GLU A 220 9.41 -10.35 -4.62
N VAL A 221 8.59 -9.33 -4.36
CA VAL A 221 7.20 -9.29 -4.82
C VAL A 221 7.23 -8.98 -6.31
N VAL A 222 6.71 -9.91 -7.11
CA VAL A 222 6.69 -9.81 -8.57
C VAL A 222 5.30 -9.49 -9.11
N GLY A 223 4.25 -9.64 -8.30
CA GLY A 223 2.92 -9.24 -8.70
C GLY A 223 1.96 -8.98 -7.56
N VAL A 224 0.94 -8.16 -7.82
CA VAL A 224 -0.17 -7.90 -6.90
C VAL A 224 -1.48 -8.11 -7.63
N ILE A 225 -2.37 -8.91 -7.05
CA ILE A 225 -3.66 -9.24 -7.64
C ILE A 225 -4.82 -8.83 -6.74
N ASP A 226 -5.99 -8.75 -7.36
CA ASP A 226 -7.30 -8.54 -6.72
C ASP A 226 -7.59 -7.16 -6.09
N PHE A 227 -7.67 -6.15 -6.94
CA PHE A 227 -8.07 -4.77 -6.61
C PHE A 227 -9.58 -4.58 -6.33
N ASN A 228 -10.26 -5.64 -5.89
CA ASN A 228 -11.72 -5.62 -5.68
C ASN A 228 -12.13 -4.77 -4.46
N ASP A 229 -11.30 -4.77 -3.41
CA ASP A 229 -11.53 -4.04 -2.15
C ASP A 229 -10.85 -2.67 -2.11
N SER A 230 -10.21 -2.26 -3.21
CA SER A 230 -9.50 -0.99 -3.26
C SER A 230 -10.42 0.19 -2.98
N PHE A 231 -9.96 1.13 -2.16
CA PHE A 231 -10.81 2.18 -1.60
C PHE A 231 -10.03 3.46 -1.29
N ASN A 232 -10.68 4.62 -1.32
CA ASN A 232 -10.08 5.87 -0.85
C ASN A 232 -10.17 6.00 0.68
N THR A 233 -9.07 5.73 1.37
CA THR A 233 -8.99 5.74 2.84
C THR A 233 -7.66 6.31 3.34
N VAL A 234 -7.37 6.19 4.64
CA VAL A 234 -6.05 6.49 5.19
C VAL A 234 -4.99 5.63 4.50
N ARG A 235 -3.96 6.26 3.94
CA ARG A 235 -3.04 5.58 3.02
C ARG A 235 -2.19 4.51 3.72
N VAL A 236 -1.95 4.67 5.02
CA VAL A 236 -1.21 3.72 5.86
C VAL A 236 -1.93 2.36 6.00
N ALA A 237 -3.22 2.27 5.64
CA ALA A 237 -3.99 1.02 5.70
C ALA A 237 -3.37 -0.10 4.85
N ASP A 238 -2.84 0.21 3.65
CA ASP A 238 -2.17 -0.80 2.81
C ASP A 238 -0.95 -1.39 3.48
N LEU A 239 -0.12 -0.53 4.09
CA LEU A 239 1.08 -0.94 4.80
C LEU A 239 0.72 -1.76 6.04
N ALA A 240 -0.33 -1.38 6.76
CA ALA A 240 -0.81 -2.14 7.92
C ALA A 240 -1.34 -3.53 7.52
N VAL A 241 -2.11 -3.64 6.43
CA VAL A 241 -2.60 -4.93 5.92
C VAL A 241 -1.43 -5.78 5.45
N ALA A 242 -0.53 -5.25 4.61
CA ALA A 242 0.65 -5.98 4.14
C ALA A 242 1.52 -6.44 5.31
N GLY A 243 1.77 -5.55 6.28
CA GLY A 243 2.50 -5.83 7.51
C GLY A 243 1.86 -6.93 8.35
N ALA A 244 0.53 -6.90 8.53
CA ALA A 244 -0.22 -7.93 9.24
C ALA A 244 0.07 -9.34 8.69
N TYR A 245 0.00 -9.52 7.37
CA TYR A 245 0.23 -10.81 6.74
C TYR A 245 1.71 -11.19 6.64
N ALA A 246 2.61 -10.20 6.57
CA ALA A 246 4.06 -10.42 6.60
C ALA A 246 4.56 -10.92 7.97
N MET A 247 3.86 -10.59 9.06
CA MET A 247 4.14 -11.12 10.40
C MET A 247 3.83 -12.61 10.54
N LEU A 248 3.01 -13.19 9.65
CA LEU A 248 2.61 -14.59 9.75
C LEU A 248 3.80 -15.52 9.53
N ARG A 249 3.84 -16.61 10.32
CA ARG A 249 4.90 -17.63 10.31
C ARG A 249 6.28 -17.16 10.78
N GLN A 250 6.41 -15.88 11.15
CA GLN A 250 7.66 -15.32 11.64
C GLN A 250 7.86 -15.66 13.11
N ASP A 251 9.10 -15.93 13.49
CA ASP A 251 9.42 -16.12 14.90
C ASP A 251 9.35 -14.81 15.69
N ASP A 252 9.62 -13.70 15.02
CA ASP A 252 9.58 -12.36 15.56
C ASP A 252 8.67 -11.46 14.70
N PRO A 253 7.35 -11.43 14.98
CA PRO A 253 6.38 -10.63 14.24
C PRO A 253 6.76 -9.15 14.16
N VAL A 254 7.19 -8.55 15.27
CA VAL A 254 7.50 -7.11 15.33
C VAL A 254 8.74 -6.79 14.48
N ALA A 255 9.76 -7.66 14.49
CA ALA A 255 10.91 -7.50 13.60
C ALA A 255 10.53 -7.65 12.13
N ALA A 256 9.64 -8.58 11.79
CA ALA A 256 9.16 -8.72 10.42
C ALA A 256 8.40 -7.48 9.94
N LEU A 257 7.49 -6.93 10.77
CA LEU A 257 6.81 -5.68 10.48
C LEU A 257 7.79 -4.52 10.31
N ALA A 258 8.84 -4.44 11.14
CA ALA A 258 9.88 -3.42 11.01
C ALA A 258 10.58 -3.47 9.64
N GLN A 259 10.87 -4.66 9.10
CA GLN A 259 11.47 -4.82 7.77
C GLN A 259 10.52 -4.32 6.66
N VAL A 260 9.22 -4.63 6.76
CA VAL A 260 8.20 -4.12 5.83
C VAL A 260 8.14 -2.60 5.86
N VAL A 261 8.05 -2.00 7.06
CA VAL A 261 8.03 -0.54 7.19
C VAL A 261 9.32 0.09 6.69
N THR A 262 10.48 -0.52 6.94
CA THR A 262 11.75 -0.04 6.41
C THR A 262 11.78 -0.05 4.88
N GLY A 263 11.25 -1.09 4.24
CA GLY A 263 11.09 -1.15 2.79
C GLY A 263 10.16 -0.06 2.24
N TYR A 264 9.05 0.23 2.95
CA TYR A 264 8.14 1.31 2.59
C TYR A 264 8.83 2.68 2.63
N LEU A 265 9.59 2.96 3.70
CA LEU A 265 10.29 4.23 3.91
C LEU A 265 11.33 4.57 2.83
N GLN A 266 11.87 3.56 2.14
CA GLN A 266 12.76 3.76 0.98
C GLN A 266 12.07 4.54 -0.16
N ARG A 267 10.75 4.39 -0.29
CA ARG A 267 9.94 4.99 -1.36
C ARG A 267 9.05 6.13 -0.87
N ARG A 268 8.54 6.08 0.37
CA ARG A 268 7.58 7.07 0.88
C ARG A 268 7.69 7.25 2.39
N SER A 269 7.66 8.49 2.86
CA SER A 269 7.69 8.80 4.30
C SER A 269 6.35 8.65 4.99
N LEU A 270 6.42 8.39 6.30
CA LEU A 270 5.27 8.31 7.19
C LEU A 270 5.19 9.55 8.08
N THR A 271 3.99 9.91 8.52
CA THR A 271 3.83 10.79 9.68
C THR A 271 4.11 10.01 10.98
N ALA A 272 4.37 10.74 12.07
CA ALA A 272 4.49 10.11 13.39
C ALA A 272 3.18 9.38 13.78
N ASP A 273 2.03 9.97 13.44
CA ASP A 273 0.70 9.39 13.69
C ASP A 273 0.44 8.15 12.82
N GLU A 274 0.89 8.14 11.56
CA GLU A 274 0.84 6.95 10.71
C GLU A 274 1.69 5.82 11.31
N LEU A 275 2.92 6.10 11.76
CA LEU A 275 3.77 5.10 12.42
C LEU A 275 3.11 4.56 13.69
N ALA A 276 2.58 5.43 14.55
CA ALA A 276 1.92 5.04 15.79
C ALA A 276 0.68 4.16 15.54
N ALA A 277 0.01 4.32 14.40
CA ALA A 277 -1.16 3.55 14.03
C ALA A 277 -0.84 2.16 13.43
N LEU A 278 0.38 1.91 12.95
CA LEU A 278 0.72 0.71 12.16
C LEU A 278 0.52 -0.60 12.92
N LEU A 279 1.11 -0.75 14.10
CA LEU A 279 0.97 -2.00 14.86
C LEU A 279 -0.48 -2.23 15.32
N PRO A 280 -1.20 -1.24 15.92
CA PRO A 280 -2.60 -1.44 16.27
C PRO A 280 -3.49 -1.81 15.08
N MET A 281 -3.31 -1.16 13.91
CA MET A 281 -4.06 -1.49 12.69
C MET A 281 -3.75 -2.91 12.20
N SER A 282 -2.48 -3.30 12.21
CA SER A 282 -2.04 -4.64 11.78
C SER A 282 -2.61 -5.73 12.69
N ALA A 283 -2.51 -5.53 14.01
CA ALA A 283 -3.05 -6.46 15.01
C ALA A 283 -4.58 -6.56 14.89
N MET A 284 -5.29 -5.44 14.69
CA MET A 284 -6.74 -5.43 14.48
C MET A 284 -7.14 -6.21 13.23
N ARG A 285 -6.41 -6.07 12.12
CA ARG A 285 -6.66 -6.86 10.89
C ARG A 285 -6.54 -8.36 11.15
N LEU A 286 -5.50 -8.78 11.87
CA LEU A 286 -5.32 -10.19 12.26
C LEU A 286 -6.41 -10.65 13.23
N ALA A 287 -6.82 -9.84 14.21
CA ALA A 287 -7.83 -10.19 15.18
C ALA A 287 -9.21 -10.40 14.55
N ILE A 288 -9.63 -9.49 13.66
CA ILE A 288 -10.88 -9.66 12.90
C ILE A 288 -10.80 -10.90 12.02
N ASN A 289 -9.68 -11.12 11.32
CA ASN A 289 -9.48 -12.33 10.52
C ASN A 289 -9.61 -13.62 11.36
N ALA A 290 -8.90 -13.69 12.50
CA ALA A 290 -8.97 -14.85 13.40
C ALA A 290 -10.39 -15.09 13.92
N ALA A 291 -11.08 -14.02 14.33
CA ALA A 291 -12.43 -14.13 14.86
C ALA A 291 -13.43 -14.56 13.77
N THR A 292 -13.41 -13.92 12.60
CA THR A 292 -14.28 -14.26 11.46
C THR A 292 -14.14 -15.73 11.05
N TRP A 293 -12.91 -16.23 10.93
CA TRP A 293 -12.69 -17.62 10.53
C TRP A 293 -13.00 -18.61 11.65
N ALA A 294 -12.81 -18.25 12.92
CA ALA A 294 -13.24 -19.08 14.03
C ALA A 294 -14.76 -19.27 14.07
N VAL A 295 -15.53 -18.18 13.90
CA VAL A 295 -17.01 -18.24 13.80
C VAL A 295 -17.44 -19.10 12.61
N ARG A 296 -16.91 -18.83 11.41
CA ARG A 296 -17.24 -19.60 10.20
C ARG A 296 -16.88 -21.08 10.30
N SER A 297 -15.78 -21.41 10.97
CA SER A 297 -15.35 -22.80 11.18
C SER A 297 -16.32 -23.55 12.08
N ALA A 298 -16.83 -22.91 13.13
CA ALA A 298 -17.83 -23.50 14.03
C ALA A 298 -19.17 -23.74 13.32
N GLU A 299 -19.58 -22.82 12.43
CA GLU A 299 -20.83 -22.94 11.68
C GLU A 299 -20.81 -24.01 10.57
N SER A 300 -19.70 -24.09 9.83
CA SER A 300 -19.60 -24.92 8.62
C SER A 300 -18.98 -26.31 8.86
N GLY A 301 -18.15 -26.46 9.90
CA GLY A 301 -17.34 -27.66 10.13
C GLY A 301 -16.32 -27.93 9.02
N GLU A 302 -16.04 -26.97 8.14
CA GLU A 302 -15.17 -27.15 6.97
C GLU A 302 -13.68 -26.92 7.30
N PRO A 303 -12.77 -27.82 6.90
CA PRO A 303 -11.32 -27.65 7.04
C PRO A 303 -10.75 -26.38 6.40
N TYR A 304 -11.49 -25.78 5.46
CA TYR A 304 -11.08 -24.58 4.74
C TYR A 304 -11.02 -23.33 5.64
N ALA A 305 -11.90 -23.22 6.65
CA ALA A 305 -11.92 -22.09 7.56
C ALA A 305 -10.73 -22.10 8.55
N GLU A 306 -10.36 -23.30 9.04
CA GLU A 306 -9.18 -23.47 9.90
C GLU A 306 -7.88 -23.13 9.16
N ASP A 307 -7.76 -23.56 7.91
CA ASP A 307 -6.57 -23.30 7.09
C ASP A 307 -6.35 -21.78 6.90
N ARG A 308 -7.41 -21.00 6.66
CA ARG A 308 -7.36 -19.55 6.45
C ARG A 308 -6.89 -18.73 7.65
N SER A 309 -6.98 -19.27 8.87
CA SER A 309 -6.53 -18.59 10.11
C SER A 309 -5.37 -19.30 10.83
N LYS A 310 -4.86 -20.38 10.23
CA LYS A 310 -3.84 -21.28 10.81
C LYS A 310 -2.63 -20.55 11.39
N PHE A 311 -2.11 -19.56 10.67
CA PHE A 311 -0.94 -18.79 11.11
C PHE A 311 -1.30 -17.49 11.83
N THR A 312 -2.55 -17.03 11.71
CA THR A 312 -3.04 -15.80 12.33
C THR A 312 -3.02 -15.89 13.85
N ARG A 313 -3.57 -16.97 14.43
CA ARG A 313 -3.66 -17.12 15.89
C ARG A 313 -2.29 -17.16 16.58
N PRO A 314 -1.32 -17.99 16.17
CA PRO A 314 0.01 -17.99 16.81
C PRO A 314 0.72 -16.63 16.72
N THR A 315 0.51 -15.89 15.63
CA THR A 315 1.10 -14.56 15.45
C THR A 315 0.48 -13.55 16.42
N LEU A 316 -0.85 -13.56 16.56
CA LEU A 316 -1.56 -12.74 17.55
C LEU A 316 -1.13 -13.07 18.98
N GLU A 317 -0.99 -14.36 19.31
CA GLU A 317 -0.53 -14.80 20.64
C GLU A 317 0.85 -14.21 20.96
N ARG A 318 1.82 -14.29 20.04
CA ARG A 318 3.15 -13.68 20.22
C ARG A 318 3.09 -12.16 20.44
N LEU A 319 2.29 -11.44 19.64
CA LEU A 319 2.11 -9.98 19.80
C LEU A 319 1.49 -9.64 21.16
N LEU A 320 0.50 -10.42 21.56
CA LEU A 320 -0.24 -10.18 22.78
C LEU A 320 0.51 -10.64 24.03
N ASP A 321 1.45 -11.58 23.91
CA ASP A 321 2.36 -12.01 24.99
C ASP A 321 3.44 -10.95 25.24
N GLU A 322 3.92 -10.28 24.18
CA GLU A 322 4.78 -9.10 24.29
C GLU A 322 4.01 -7.88 24.83
N GLY A 323 2.74 -7.74 24.45
CA GLY A 323 1.89 -6.59 24.75
C GLY A 323 2.00 -5.50 23.68
N LEU A 324 0.87 -4.99 23.21
CA LEU A 324 0.82 -4.13 22.01
C LEU A 324 1.52 -2.77 22.18
N ASP A 325 1.54 -2.20 23.38
CA ASP A 325 2.29 -0.96 23.65
C ASP A 325 3.80 -1.21 23.56
N SER A 326 4.30 -2.24 24.24
CA SER A 326 5.71 -2.67 24.17
C SER A 326 6.12 -3.00 22.75
N ALA A 327 5.29 -3.75 22.02
CA ALA A 327 5.54 -4.09 20.63
C ALA A 327 5.54 -2.84 19.71
N SER A 328 4.73 -1.82 19.99
CA SER A 328 4.70 -0.57 19.21
C SER A 328 5.97 0.26 19.44
N GLU A 329 6.43 0.36 20.69
CA GLU A 329 7.70 1.03 21.03
C GLU A 329 8.90 0.30 20.42
N ARG A 330 8.88 -1.03 20.47
CA ARG A 330 9.90 -1.88 19.88
C ARG A 330 9.92 -1.76 18.35
N LEU A 331 8.76 -1.73 17.70
CA LEU A 331 8.64 -1.49 16.26
C LEU A 331 9.35 -0.18 15.86
N ALA A 332 9.05 0.92 16.55
CA ALA A 332 9.69 2.22 16.28
C ALA A 332 11.22 2.16 16.47
N THR A 333 11.69 1.46 17.52
CA THR A 333 13.12 1.27 17.79
C THR A 333 13.82 0.48 16.69
N LEU A 334 13.20 -0.61 16.22
CA LEU A 334 13.75 -1.47 15.17
C LEU A 334 13.80 -0.74 13.82
N ILE A 335 12.76 0.01 13.48
CA ILE A 335 12.71 0.82 12.25
C ILE A 335 13.87 1.83 12.27
N LYS A 336 14.01 2.59 13.36
CA LYS A 336 15.08 3.58 13.49
C LYS A 336 16.48 2.97 13.36
N ALA A 337 16.68 1.75 13.85
CA ALA A 337 17.94 1.03 13.73
C ALA A 337 18.19 0.45 12.32
N ALA A 338 17.14 0.16 11.56
CA ALA A 338 17.20 -0.54 10.27
C ALA A 338 17.20 0.39 9.04
N ILE A 339 16.84 1.67 9.21
CA ILE A 339 16.86 2.66 8.14
C ILE A 339 18.30 3.02 7.79
N ASP A 340 18.63 2.85 6.52
CA ASP A 340 19.81 3.43 5.91
C ASP A 340 19.42 4.74 5.20
N PRO A 341 19.85 5.92 5.68
CA PRO A 341 19.58 7.19 5.02
C PRO A 341 20.04 7.23 3.56
N ALA A 342 21.07 6.47 3.18
CA ALA A 342 21.55 6.40 1.81
C ALA A 342 20.58 5.68 0.86
N ALA A 343 19.75 4.76 1.38
CA ALA A 343 18.78 4.00 0.59
C ALA A 343 17.44 4.73 0.39
N VAL A 344 17.24 5.89 1.02
CA VAL A 344 16.01 6.68 0.92
C VAL A 344 16.14 7.68 -0.23
N SER A 345 15.34 7.52 -1.28
CA SER A 345 15.32 8.43 -2.44
C SER A 345 14.71 9.79 -2.09
N LEU A 346 15.24 10.88 -2.64
CA LEU A 346 14.68 12.23 -2.58
C LEU A 346 13.72 12.56 -3.74
N GLU A 347 13.60 11.67 -4.73
CA GLU A 347 12.78 11.90 -5.92
C GLU A 347 11.32 12.18 -5.54
N GLY A 348 10.77 13.28 -6.06
CA GLY A 348 9.39 13.70 -5.85
C GLY A 348 9.09 14.22 -4.45
N ARG A 349 10.09 14.29 -3.54
CA ARG A 349 9.88 14.74 -2.16
C ARG A 349 9.88 16.25 -2.05
N ARG A 350 9.12 16.75 -1.08
CA ARG A 350 9.00 18.18 -0.82
C ARG A 350 9.47 18.53 0.57
N PHE A 351 10.09 19.69 0.71
CA PHE A 351 10.66 20.13 1.97
C PHE A 351 10.32 21.58 2.26
N VAL A 352 10.28 21.92 3.54
CA VAL A 352 10.10 23.27 4.05
C VAL A 352 11.24 23.63 5.00
N ALA A 353 11.69 24.88 5.00
CA ALA A 353 12.69 25.36 5.97
C ALA A 353 12.05 25.59 7.34
N ALA A 354 12.30 24.66 8.26
CA ALA A 354 11.82 24.76 9.64
C ALA A 354 12.67 25.72 10.46
N GLU A 355 13.98 25.75 10.22
CA GLU A 355 14.92 26.64 10.88
C GLU A 355 15.92 27.21 9.88
N ASN A 356 16.35 28.46 10.10
CA ASN A 356 17.42 29.07 9.34
C ASN A 356 18.16 30.12 10.18
N SER A 357 19.45 30.26 9.90
CA SER A 357 20.26 31.36 10.44
C SER A 357 19.72 32.73 9.99
N ALA A 358 19.92 33.76 10.81
CA ALA A 358 19.34 35.10 10.59
C ALA A 358 19.74 35.76 9.25
N THR A 359 20.85 35.35 8.66
CA THR A 359 21.37 35.82 7.37
C THR A 359 20.86 35.02 6.17
N GLY A 360 20.06 33.97 6.42
CA GLY A 360 19.41 33.16 5.40
C GLY A 360 18.13 33.82 4.87
N GLN A 361 17.72 33.45 3.66
CA GLN A 361 16.55 34.04 2.99
C GLN A 361 15.37 33.09 2.83
N VAL A 362 15.54 31.81 3.16
CA VAL A 362 14.46 30.80 3.13
C VAL A 362 13.89 30.61 4.53
N GLY A 363 12.58 30.37 4.62
CA GLY A 363 11.84 30.14 5.87
C GLY A 363 10.65 29.22 5.64
N ASP A 364 9.76 29.13 6.62
CA ASP A 364 8.61 28.20 6.64
C ASP A 364 7.62 28.35 5.47
N GLY A 365 7.60 29.51 4.82
CA GLY A 365 6.84 29.75 3.60
C GLY A 365 7.51 29.25 2.31
N THR A 366 8.75 28.75 2.35
CA THR A 366 9.52 28.31 1.17
C THR A 366 9.44 26.80 1.01
N VAL A 367 8.89 26.33 -0.11
CA VAL A 367 8.75 24.90 -0.42
C VAL A 367 9.71 24.51 -1.52
N PHE A 368 10.45 23.43 -1.28
CA PHE A 368 11.39 22.82 -2.22
C PHE A 368 10.79 21.56 -2.81
N HIS A 369 10.95 21.34 -4.11
CA HIS A 369 10.53 20.14 -4.82
C HIS A 369 11.78 19.43 -5.35
N TYR A 370 12.20 18.37 -4.66
CA TYR A 370 13.42 17.64 -4.96
C TYR A 370 13.21 16.55 -6.01
N HIS A 371 14.26 16.34 -6.77
CA HIS A 371 14.41 15.28 -7.74
C HIS A 371 15.80 14.65 -7.63
N GLU A 372 15.89 13.37 -7.96
CA GLU A 372 17.10 12.57 -7.84
C GLU A 372 17.20 11.51 -8.94
N ALA A 373 18.35 11.46 -9.62
CA ALA A 373 18.69 10.42 -10.58
C ALA A 373 20.21 10.27 -10.70
N ASP A 374 20.74 9.03 -10.70
CA ASP A 374 22.16 8.74 -10.95
C ASP A 374 23.15 9.60 -10.14
N ASN A 375 22.91 9.76 -8.84
CA ASN A 375 23.64 10.63 -7.89
C ASN A 375 23.50 12.14 -8.14
N MET A 376 22.76 12.58 -9.15
CA MET A 376 22.39 13.97 -9.35
C MET A 376 21.18 14.31 -8.49
N VAL A 377 21.23 15.45 -7.81
CA VAL A 377 20.10 16.02 -7.06
C VAL A 377 19.81 17.41 -7.57
N TRP A 378 18.54 17.75 -7.76
CA TRP A 378 18.12 19.11 -8.09
C TRP A 378 16.77 19.43 -7.48
N ALA A 379 16.48 20.71 -7.29
CA ALA A 379 15.17 21.14 -6.85
C ALA A 379 14.78 22.51 -7.44
N ASP A 380 13.50 22.68 -7.72
CA ASP A 380 12.87 24.00 -7.85
C ASP A 380 12.24 24.37 -6.49
N TYR A 381 12.34 25.64 -6.08
CA TYR A 381 11.75 26.10 -4.83
C TYR A 381 11.17 27.52 -4.93
N ALA A 382 10.14 27.81 -4.15
CA ALA A 382 9.47 29.11 -4.12
C ALA A 382 8.67 29.30 -2.83
N GLY A 383 8.28 30.55 -2.57
CA GLY A 383 7.45 30.94 -1.43
C GLY A 383 8.22 31.73 -0.37
N GLY A 384 7.49 32.32 0.59
CA GLY A 384 8.05 33.27 1.55
C GLY A 384 8.70 34.47 0.86
N ALA A 385 9.98 34.71 1.14
CA ALA A 385 10.76 35.79 0.51
C ALA A 385 11.25 35.44 -0.91
N ILE A 386 11.14 34.18 -1.34
CA ILE A 386 11.67 33.68 -2.60
C ILE A 386 10.58 33.63 -3.65
N ARG A 387 10.78 34.36 -4.75
CA ARG A 387 9.87 34.31 -5.90
C ARG A 387 10.09 33.04 -6.73
N ARG A 388 11.36 32.67 -6.97
CA ARG A 388 11.75 31.44 -7.67
C ARG A 388 13.21 31.12 -7.40
N GLY A 389 13.50 29.88 -7.07
CA GLY A 389 14.85 29.36 -6.87
C GLY A 389 15.07 27.99 -7.48
N ARG A 390 16.34 27.66 -7.71
CA ARG A 390 16.81 26.36 -8.19
C ARG A 390 18.08 25.96 -7.46
N LEU A 391 18.24 24.67 -7.25
CA LEU A 391 19.50 24.06 -6.82
C LEU A 391 19.84 22.86 -7.68
N ILE A 392 21.14 22.58 -7.82
CA ILE A 392 21.66 21.38 -8.48
C ILE A 392 22.97 20.96 -7.83
N GLY A 393 23.17 19.65 -7.71
CA GLY A 393 24.37 19.09 -7.13
C GLY A 393 24.41 17.57 -7.18
N THR A 394 25.17 17.00 -6.26
CA THR A 394 25.44 15.57 -6.19
C THR A 394 25.13 15.01 -4.81
N ARG A 395 24.78 13.73 -4.77
CA ARG A 395 24.61 12.94 -3.55
C ARG A 395 25.69 11.88 -3.44
N ASN A 396 26.18 11.65 -2.23
CA ASN A 396 27.02 10.51 -1.87
C ASN A 396 26.55 9.93 -0.53
N GLY A 397 25.76 8.85 -0.59
CA GLY A 397 25.15 8.27 0.59
C GLY A 397 24.17 9.23 1.26
N ALA A 398 24.45 9.62 2.50
CA ALA A 398 23.64 10.59 3.26
C ALA A 398 24.06 12.05 3.01
N GLU A 399 25.15 12.31 2.30
CA GLU A 399 25.67 13.66 2.09
C GLU A 399 25.24 14.21 0.72
N LEU A 400 24.81 15.46 0.70
CA LEU A 400 24.48 16.25 -0.48
C LEU A 400 25.43 17.44 -0.59
N ASP A 401 25.83 17.78 -1.81
CA ASP A 401 26.63 18.97 -2.11
C ASP A 401 26.05 19.65 -3.36
N PHE A 402 25.48 20.85 -3.21
CA PHE A 402 24.78 21.55 -4.29
C PHE A 402 24.99 23.07 -4.29
N ARG A 403 24.84 23.66 -5.47
CA ARG A 403 24.84 25.12 -5.66
C ARG A 403 23.43 25.56 -5.97
N TYR A 404 23.08 26.75 -5.53
CA TYR A 404 21.74 27.29 -5.71
C TYR A 404 21.78 28.71 -6.25
N VAL A 405 20.69 29.08 -6.91
CA VAL A 405 20.40 30.44 -7.39
C VAL A 405 18.93 30.74 -7.13
N HIS A 406 18.61 31.97 -6.72
CA HIS A 406 17.22 32.40 -6.65
C HIS A 406 17.03 33.88 -6.97
N LEU A 407 15.78 34.22 -7.22
CA LEU A 407 15.23 35.56 -7.32
C LEU A 407 14.31 35.80 -6.12
N ASP A 408 14.58 36.85 -5.35
CA ASP A 408 13.72 37.27 -4.25
C ASP A 408 12.57 38.18 -4.70
N ASN A 409 11.66 38.50 -3.78
CA ASN A 409 10.52 39.38 -4.05
C ASN A 409 10.92 40.84 -4.35
N ALA A 410 12.14 41.26 -4.02
CA ALA A 410 12.68 42.58 -4.35
C ALA A 410 13.33 42.61 -5.76
N GLY A 411 13.39 41.47 -6.45
CA GLY A 411 13.99 41.36 -7.78
C GLY A 411 15.51 41.17 -7.76
N VAL A 412 16.09 40.87 -6.60
CA VAL A 412 17.53 40.62 -6.46
C VAL A 412 17.82 39.14 -6.69
N THR A 413 18.88 38.86 -7.43
CA THR A 413 19.39 37.49 -7.60
C THR A 413 20.53 37.22 -6.63
N SER A 414 20.56 36.03 -6.04
CA SER A 414 21.65 35.57 -5.17
C SER A 414 22.03 34.13 -5.49
N THR A 415 23.30 33.78 -5.29
CA THR A 415 23.84 32.42 -5.47
C THR A 415 24.62 31.97 -4.25
N GLY A 416 24.67 30.66 -4.02
CA GLY A 416 25.45 30.10 -2.91
C GLY A 416 25.74 28.60 -3.07
N HIS A 417 26.59 28.12 -2.18
CA HIS A 417 26.96 26.72 -2.03
C HIS A 417 26.37 26.19 -0.72
N CYS A 418 25.85 24.96 -0.75
CA CYS A 418 25.30 24.29 0.41
C CYS A 418 25.74 22.83 0.43
N THR A 419 26.17 22.38 1.61
CA THR A 419 26.35 20.97 1.94
C THR A 419 25.25 20.55 2.91
N SER A 420 24.68 19.37 2.73
CA SER A 420 23.55 18.91 3.53
C SER A 420 23.69 17.44 3.91
N THR A 421 23.37 17.10 5.16
CA THR A 421 23.37 15.73 5.65
C THR A 421 21.93 15.26 5.88
N LEU A 422 21.58 14.11 5.31
CA LEU A 422 20.29 13.44 5.53
C LEU A 422 20.26 12.75 6.89
N GLU A 423 19.21 13.04 7.65
CA GLU A 423 18.75 12.24 8.79
C GLU A 423 17.38 11.67 8.45
N VAL A 424 17.18 10.37 8.69
CA VAL A 424 15.89 9.70 8.48
C VAL A 424 15.47 9.02 9.77
N ASP A 425 14.28 9.36 10.25
CA ASP A 425 13.60 8.66 11.34
C ASP A 425 12.29 8.08 10.78
N VAL A 426 11.21 8.87 10.73
CA VAL A 426 9.99 8.57 9.96
C VAL A 426 9.78 9.50 8.75
N ARG A 427 10.45 10.65 8.80
CA ARG A 427 10.51 11.69 7.78
C ARG A 427 11.96 12.04 7.55
N ILE A 428 12.23 12.64 6.40
CA ILE A 428 13.56 13.13 6.08
C ILE A 428 13.77 14.52 6.68
N ARG A 429 14.92 14.70 7.31
CA ARG A 429 15.47 15.99 7.72
C ARG A 429 16.78 16.24 7.00
N LEU A 430 16.96 17.46 6.50
CA LEU A 430 18.19 17.88 5.84
C LEU A 430 18.87 18.94 6.72
N HIS A 431 20.02 18.58 7.29
CA HIS A 431 20.84 19.49 8.09
C HIS A 431 21.84 20.19 7.17
N GLU A 432 21.60 21.47 6.92
CA GLU A 432 22.31 22.23 5.89
C GLU A 432 23.32 23.18 6.49
N THR A 433 24.46 23.30 5.81
CA THR A 433 25.42 24.40 6.00
C THR A 433 25.59 25.09 4.66
N TRP A 434 25.31 26.39 4.61
CA TRP A 434 25.32 27.18 3.39
C TRP A 434 26.24 28.39 3.50
N THR A 435 26.79 28.82 2.37
CA THR A 435 27.59 30.04 2.23
C THR A 435 27.17 30.77 0.97
N TRP A 436 26.97 32.08 1.07
CA TRP A 436 26.70 32.93 -0.08
C TRP A 436 27.96 33.04 -0.95
N GLU A 437 27.80 32.86 -2.26
CA GLU A 437 28.85 33.09 -3.25
C GLU A 437 28.72 34.48 -3.88
N SER A 438 27.49 35.01 -3.94
CA SER A 438 27.20 36.33 -4.51
C SER A 438 27.29 37.50 -3.52
N LYS A 439 27.45 37.23 -2.22
CA LYS A 439 27.50 38.23 -1.13
C LYS A 439 28.16 37.63 0.11
N GLU A 440 28.40 38.45 1.14
CA GLU A 440 28.87 37.93 2.43
C GLU A 440 27.76 37.23 3.21
N GLY A 441 28.14 36.18 3.93
CA GLY A 441 27.29 35.49 4.89
C GLY A 441 27.30 33.97 4.71
N GLN A 442 27.17 33.29 5.83
CA GLN A 442 27.06 31.83 5.92
C GLN A 442 26.13 31.50 7.08
N GLY A 443 25.66 30.27 7.12
CA GLY A 443 24.80 29.81 8.20
C GLY A 443 24.45 28.35 8.06
N THR A 444 23.54 27.92 8.93
CA THR A 444 22.91 26.61 8.87
C THR A 444 21.39 26.75 8.69
N SER A 445 20.78 25.71 8.13
CA SER A 445 19.33 25.55 8.02
C SER A 445 18.92 24.11 8.31
N LEU A 446 17.66 23.94 8.69
CA LEU A 446 17.02 22.63 8.81
C LEU A 446 15.81 22.60 7.87
N LEU A 447 15.88 21.75 6.85
CA LEU A 447 14.70 21.42 6.05
C LEU A 447 14.02 20.17 6.62
N ILE A 448 12.69 20.21 6.70
CA ILE A 448 11.88 19.06 7.10
C ILE A 448 10.96 18.69 5.94
N GLU A 449 10.83 17.40 5.68
CA GLU A 449 9.93 16.88 4.66
C GLU A 449 8.46 17.19 4.95
N LEU A 450 7.76 17.64 3.92
CA LEU A 450 6.30 17.78 3.89
C LEU A 450 5.67 16.45 3.48
N VAL A 451 4.95 15.83 4.40
CA VAL A 451 4.21 14.59 4.17
C VAL A 451 2.73 14.93 4.01
N ASP A 452 2.25 14.88 2.76
CA ASP A 452 0.85 15.08 2.40
C ASP A 452 0.06 13.76 2.30
#